data_AF-A0A1B8YGC4-F1
#
_entry.id   AF-A0A1B8YGC4-F1
#
_cell.length_a   1.000
_cell.length_b   1.000
_cell.length_c   1.000
_cell.angle_alpha   90.00
_cell.angle_beta   90.00
_cell.angle_gamma   90.00
#
_symmetry.space_group_name_H-M   'P 1'
#
loop_
_entity.id
_entity.type
_entity.pdbx_description
1 polymer ?
#
loop_
_entity_poly.entity_id
_entity_poly.type
_entity_poly.pdbx_seq_one_letter_code
_entity_poly.pdbx_strand_id
1 'polypeptide(L)'
;MKYFAILTKLGAAKLANAAALGTKISITHMAVGDGGGKLPEPDANQTKLVNEKRRAAINTLSVDPVNTNQIIAEQIIPENEGGWWLREIGLFDSEDSLIAVANCPETYKPQLQEGSGRTQTVRMILIVNNTESVTLKVDPSVVLATREYVDKNTIEVKAYCDNAFKAHLAASDPHPQYLLKKDLSPLPDASLTQKGVVLLSSATNSVSETLAATPKAVKAAYDLAASKLTSVPDASLTQKGITQLTDKTGNSNTLAATQKLVTDINDNANTKLAKNQNGADIPNKSEFVKNLGLAETVERANNAVPNSRKINGKALTGDVSLNAGDVGAFPGLTDFDDLPDNNYVGTFEAGLKTQWAKGINIGLKKGDIGQIYVDKDGNLYSYFLKASSKARLGGVVNTHPVGSPIPYPHRYTPPGYLTCNGQTFDKSVYPQLAQAYPDGKVPDLRGEFIRGWDDSRGVDPGRVCGSWQADSTKRIQLAEGNADSRYMSLNQGPVNGYWYPLGRDMKGGATDTSIANNTGGNETRPRNIAFNYIVRAI
;
A
#
# COMPACT_ATOMS: atom_id res chain seq x y z
N MET A 1 1.31 -13.51 47.03
CA MET A 1 2.06 -12.25 47.25
C MET A 1 1.10 -11.09 47.01
N LYS A 2 1.17 -10.01 47.79
CA LYS A 2 0.21 -8.89 47.67
C LYS A 2 0.51 -7.97 46.48
N TYR A 3 1.78 -7.84 46.11
CA TYR A 3 2.25 -7.09 44.95
C TYR A 3 3.21 -7.97 44.14
N PHE A 4 3.05 -8.00 42.83
CA PHE A 4 3.85 -8.85 41.96
C PHE A 4 3.83 -8.35 40.51
N ALA A 5 4.81 -8.79 39.74
CA ALA A 5 4.97 -8.51 38.32
C ALA A 5 4.81 -9.80 37.52
N ILE A 6 4.12 -9.72 36.38
CA ILE A 6 3.99 -10.84 35.44
C ILE A 6 4.30 -10.38 34.02
N LEU A 7 4.74 -11.33 33.19
CA LEU A 7 4.77 -11.16 31.74
C LEU A 7 3.36 -11.25 31.19
N THR A 8 3.03 -10.36 30.26
CA THR A 8 1.83 -10.55 29.44
C THR A 8 2.06 -11.70 28.46
N LYS A 9 1.00 -12.32 27.93
CA LYS A 9 1.12 -13.35 26.89
C LYS A 9 1.87 -12.83 25.66
N LEU A 10 1.65 -11.57 25.30
CA LEU A 10 2.34 -10.92 24.20
C LEU A 10 3.84 -10.75 24.50
N GLY A 11 4.18 -10.28 25.70
CA GLY A 11 5.57 -10.11 26.14
C GLY A 11 6.33 -11.43 26.22
N ALA A 12 5.72 -12.47 26.77
CA ALA A 12 6.30 -13.82 26.83
C ALA A 12 6.55 -14.39 25.42
N ALA A 13 5.60 -14.24 24.50
CA ALA A 13 5.77 -14.69 23.11
C ALA A 13 6.88 -13.93 22.39
N LYS A 14 6.95 -12.60 22.56
CA LYS A 14 8.03 -11.78 21.99
C LYS A 14 9.39 -12.21 22.55
N LEU A 15 9.55 -12.34 23.87
CA LEU A 15 10.81 -12.78 24.49
C LEU A 15 11.25 -14.17 24.03
N ALA A 16 10.30 -15.11 23.89
CA ALA A 16 10.59 -16.43 23.36
C ALA A 16 11.07 -16.38 21.89
N ASN A 17 10.44 -15.57 21.05
CA ASN A 17 10.85 -15.39 19.65
C ASN A 17 12.23 -14.73 19.53
N ALA A 18 12.51 -13.73 20.36
CA ALA A 18 13.82 -13.07 20.40
C ALA A 18 14.94 -14.05 20.77
N ALA A 19 14.71 -14.88 21.79
CA ALA A 19 15.63 -15.96 22.16
C ALA A 19 15.86 -16.97 21.03
N ALA A 20 14.79 -17.38 20.33
CA ALA A 20 14.89 -18.38 19.25
C ALA A 20 15.60 -17.85 18.00
N LEU A 21 15.44 -16.57 17.66
CA LEU A 21 16.02 -15.94 16.47
C LEU A 21 17.38 -15.26 16.74
N GLY A 22 17.85 -15.26 17.98
CA GLY A 22 19.07 -14.55 18.38
C GLY A 22 18.95 -13.02 18.30
N THR A 23 17.73 -12.49 18.26
CA THR A 23 17.45 -11.05 18.25
C THR A 23 17.17 -10.55 19.67
N LYS A 24 17.19 -9.23 19.88
CA LYS A 24 16.96 -8.63 21.20
C LYS A 24 15.74 -7.72 21.19
N ILE A 25 14.95 -7.78 22.25
CA ILE A 25 13.84 -6.86 22.47
C ILE A 25 14.31 -5.67 23.26
N SER A 26 13.98 -4.49 22.75
CA SER A 26 14.27 -3.23 23.42
C SER A 26 13.05 -2.81 24.22
N ILE A 27 13.07 -3.04 25.53
CA ILE A 27 12.09 -2.46 26.46
C ILE A 27 12.50 -1.00 26.65
N THR A 28 11.68 -0.08 26.17
CA THR A 28 12.07 1.33 26.04
C THR A 28 11.31 2.24 26.98
N HIS A 29 10.06 1.91 27.32
CA HIS A 29 9.19 2.78 28.10
C HIS A 29 8.59 2.05 29.30
N MET A 30 8.47 2.78 30.41
CA MET A 30 7.68 2.36 31.56
C MET A 30 6.51 3.33 31.70
N ALA A 31 5.33 2.77 31.92
CA ALA A 31 4.12 3.50 32.21
C ALA A 31 3.65 3.18 33.62
N VAL A 32 2.96 4.14 34.24
CA VAL A 32 2.36 4.03 35.56
C VAL A 32 0.95 4.57 35.53
N GLY A 33 0.08 3.96 36.34
CA GLY A 33 -1.34 4.27 36.38
C GLY A 33 -1.91 4.25 37.79
N ASP A 34 -3.11 4.81 37.94
CA ASP A 34 -3.85 4.86 39.20
C ASP A 34 -4.86 3.71 39.37
N GLY A 35 -4.89 2.78 38.42
CA GLY A 35 -5.77 1.60 38.47
C GLY A 35 -7.26 1.91 38.41
N GLY A 36 -7.65 3.13 38.03
CA GLY A 36 -9.05 3.59 38.08
C GLY A 36 -9.53 3.88 39.50
N GLY A 37 -8.62 4.15 40.44
CA GLY A 37 -8.93 4.50 41.83
C GLY A 37 -9.03 3.32 42.80
N LYS A 38 -8.73 2.09 42.34
CA LYS A 38 -8.59 0.87 43.15
C LYS A 38 -7.31 0.13 42.76
N LEU A 39 -6.73 -0.66 43.66
CA LEU A 39 -5.55 -1.48 43.36
C LEU A 39 -5.91 -2.60 42.36
N PRO A 40 -5.36 -2.61 41.14
CA PRO A 40 -5.66 -3.65 40.16
C PRO A 40 -4.85 -4.93 40.43
N GLU A 41 -5.39 -6.08 40.03
CA GLU A 41 -4.66 -7.36 40.01
C GLU A 41 -4.09 -7.59 38.60
N PRO A 42 -2.76 -7.81 38.45
CA PRO A 42 -2.14 -8.02 37.15
C PRO A 42 -2.68 -9.26 36.42
N ASP A 43 -3.07 -9.12 35.15
CA ASP A 43 -3.55 -10.21 34.29
C ASP A 43 -2.67 -10.36 33.03
N ALA A 44 -2.26 -11.59 32.74
CA ALA A 44 -1.40 -11.92 31.61
C ALA A 44 -2.06 -11.61 30.24
N ASN A 45 -3.37 -11.46 30.16
CA ASN A 45 -4.08 -11.08 28.93
C ASN A 45 -4.14 -9.55 28.71
N GLN A 46 -3.62 -8.72 29.63
CA GLN A 46 -3.61 -7.27 29.47
C GLN A 46 -2.76 -6.85 28.28
N THR A 47 -3.33 -5.95 27.47
CA THR A 47 -2.62 -5.27 26.37
C THR A 47 -2.37 -3.79 26.66
N LYS A 48 -3.00 -3.25 27.72
CA LYS A 48 -2.84 -1.88 28.23
C LYS A 48 -3.08 -1.85 29.75
N LEU A 49 -2.61 -0.79 30.41
CA LEU A 49 -2.91 -0.51 31.82
C LEU A 49 -4.40 -0.14 32.01
N VAL A 50 -4.94 -0.34 33.21
CA VAL A 50 -6.35 -0.09 33.51
C VAL A 50 -6.67 1.40 33.39
N ASN A 51 -5.82 2.26 33.95
CA ASN A 51 -5.89 3.71 33.76
C ASN A 51 -4.48 4.33 33.84
N GLU A 52 -3.84 4.44 32.69
CA GLU A 52 -2.51 5.02 32.56
C GLU A 52 -2.51 6.53 32.84
N LYS A 53 -1.57 6.99 33.65
CA LYS A 53 -1.39 8.42 33.97
C LYS A 53 -0.13 9.00 33.37
N ARG A 54 0.91 8.19 33.25
CA ARG A 54 2.19 8.63 32.70
C ARG A 54 2.88 7.47 32.02
N ARG A 55 3.52 7.77 30.89
CA ARG A 55 4.48 6.91 30.21
C ARG A 55 5.69 7.73 29.82
N ALA A 56 6.86 7.18 30.07
CA ALA A 56 8.12 7.80 29.64
C ALA A 56 9.20 6.73 29.48
N ALA A 57 10.33 7.12 28.88
CA ALA A 57 11.45 6.23 28.67
C ALA A 57 12.01 5.70 30.01
N ILE A 58 12.49 4.45 29.99
CA ILE A 58 13.16 3.82 31.14
C ILE A 58 14.56 4.43 31.29
N ASN A 59 14.95 4.74 32.53
CA ASN A 59 16.28 5.26 32.84
C ASN A 59 17.31 4.13 32.92
N THR A 60 16.98 3.03 33.59
CA THR A 60 17.86 1.86 33.68
C THR A 60 17.12 0.56 33.52
N LEU A 61 17.73 -0.35 32.77
CA LEU A 61 17.33 -1.74 32.58
C LEU A 61 18.58 -2.59 32.75
N SER A 62 18.67 -3.28 33.89
CA SER A 62 19.83 -4.08 34.27
C SER A 62 19.43 -5.47 34.74
N VAL A 63 20.35 -6.42 34.68
CA VAL A 63 20.18 -7.74 35.29
C VAL A 63 20.55 -7.65 36.76
N ASP A 64 19.79 -8.31 37.63
CA ASP A 64 20.13 -8.42 39.05
C ASP A 64 21.45 -9.22 39.21
N PRO A 65 22.47 -8.65 39.88
CA PRO A 65 23.78 -9.30 40.01
C PRO A 65 23.76 -10.57 40.86
N VAL A 66 22.75 -10.76 41.73
CA VAL A 66 22.58 -11.94 42.57
C VAL A 66 21.69 -12.97 41.86
N ASN A 67 20.67 -12.50 41.14
CA ASN A 67 19.72 -13.37 40.44
C ASN A 67 19.71 -13.07 38.93
N THR A 68 20.55 -13.77 38.17
CA THR A 68 20.78 -13.48 36.75
C THR A 68 19.56 -13.66 35.84
N ASN A 69 18.46 -14.23 36.34
CA ASN A 69 17.18 -14.37 35.62
C ASN A 69 16.19 -13.22 35.90
N GLN A 70 16.59 -12.21 36.67
CA GLN A 70 15.77 -11.05 36.97
C GLN A 70 16.27 -9.81 36.26
N ILE A 71 15.34 -9.10 35.62
CA ILE A 71 15.58 -7.80 35.02
C ILE A 71 14.91 -6.75 35.90
N ILE A 72 15.67 -5.72 36.24
CA ILE A 72 15.23 -4.58 37.01
C ILE A 72 15.09 -3.41 36.04
N ALA A 73 13.85 -2.98 35.82
CA ALA A 73 13.54 -1.76 35.09
C ALA A 73 13.27 -0.62 36.09
N GLU A 74 13.92 0.52 35.90
CA GLU A 74 13.71 1.70 36.74
C GLU A 74 13.39 2.93 35.90
N GLN A 75 12.42 3.70 36.39
CA GLN A 75 12.05 4.98 35.84
C GLN A 75 11.95 6.00 36.97
N ILE A 76 12.51 7.18 36.74
CA ILE A 76 12.40 8.31 37.65
C ILE A 76 11.28 9.22 37.15
N ILE A 77 10.31 9.49 38.03
CA ILE A 77 9.27 10.47 37.82
C ILE A 77 9.71 11.78 38.46
N PRO A 78 9.99 12.82 37.65
CA PRO A 78 10.45 14.11 38.17
C PRO A 78 9.37 14.85 38.98
N GLU A 79 9.78 15.87 39.71
CA GLU A 79 8.91 16.62 40.63
C GLU A 79 7.78 17.42 39.94
N ASN A 80 7.96 17.79 38.68
CA ASN A 80 7.00 18.53 37.87
C ASN A 80 5.89 17.65 37.27
N GLU A 81 5.95 16.33 37.46
CA GLU A 81 4.95 15.39 36.97
C GLU A 81 4.36 14.58 38.14
N GLY A 82 3.04 14.69 38.34
CA GLY A 82 2.35 14.10 39.49
C GLY A 82 0.88 14.50 39.55
N GLY A 83 0.31 14.47 40.75
CA GLY A 83 -1.11 14.76 41.02
C GLY A 83 -2.01 13.52 41.05
N TRP A 84 -1.45 12.31 41.02
CA TRP A 84 -2.20 11.04 40.94
C TRP A 84 -1.56 9.94 41.80
N TRP A 85 -2.34 8.89 42.08
CA TRP A 85 -1.90 7.72 42.82
C TRP A 85 -1.20 6.72 41.90
N LEU A 86 -0.09 6.14 42.34
CA LEU A 86 0.57 5.02 41.67
C LEU A 86 -0.02 3.73 42.24
N ARG A 87 -0.56 2.88 41.36
CA ARG A 87 -1.13 1.57 41.72
C ARG A 87 -0.77 0.46 40.74
N GLU A 88 -0.49 0.82 39.48
CA GLU A 88 -0.05 -0.12 38.46
C GLU A 88 1.16 0.41 37.68
N ILE A 89 1.97 -0.52 37.17
CA ILE A 89 3.18 -0.28 36.39
C ILE A 89 3.15 -1.21 35.17
N GLY A 90 3.48 -0.68 34.00
CA GLY A 90 3.60 -1.45 32.75
C GLY A 90 4.92 -1.17 32.05
N LEU A 91 5.53 -2.21 31.48
CA LEU A 91 6.73 -2.11 30.64
C LEU A 91 6.37 -2.31 29.18
N PHE A 92 6.90 -1.45 28.32
CA PHE A 92 6.60 -1.42 26.90
C PHE A 92 7.86 -1.48 26.05
N ASP A 93 7.77 -2.22 24.95
CA ASP A 93 8.84 -2.27 23.96
C ASP A 93 8.79 -1.08 22.99
N SER A 94 9.76 -1.03 22.06
CA SER A 94 9.84 0.00 21.03
C SER A 94 8.66 0.01 20.04
N GLU A 95 7.83 -1.03 20.03
CA GLU A 95 6.62 -1.15 19.19
C GLU A 95 5.35 -0.84 20.00
N ASP A 96 5.50 -0.22 21.17
CA ASP A 96 4.41 0.13 22.09
C ASP A 96 3.59 -1.07 22.59
N SER A 97 4.16 -2.28 22.54
CA SER A 97 3.53 -3.49 23.05
C SER A 97 3.76 -3.65 24.56
N LEU A 98 2.70 -3.89 25.33
CA LEU A 98 2.82 -4.15 26.78
C LEU A 98 3.48 -5.51 27.02
N ILE A 99 4.74 -5.50 27.47
CA ILE A 99 5.56 -6.70 27.71
C ILE A 99 5.29 -7.28 29.10
N ALA A 100 5.19 -6.44 30.11
CA ALA A 100 4.97 -6.87 31.47
C ALA A 100 4.12 -5.87 32.24
N VAL A 101 3.34 -6.37 33.19
CA VAL A 101 2.46 -5.56 34.05
C VAL A 101 2.63 -5.96 35.50
N ALA A 102 2.57 -4.98 36.40
CA ALA A 102 2.67 -5.15 37.83
C ALA A 102 1.69 -4.23 38.57
N ASN A 103 1.31 -4.65 39.77
CA ASN A 103 0.66 -3.77 40.73
C ASN A 103 1.69 -3.31 41.78
N CYS A 104 1.47 -2.12 42.35
CA CYS A 104 2.35 -1.55 43.35
C CYS A 104 1.57 -0.98 44.54
N PRO A 105 2.21 -0.83 45.73
CA PRO A 105 1.58 -0.22 46.89
C PRO A 105 1.08 1.19 46.57
N GLU A 106 -0.17 1.48 46.95
CA GLU A 106 -0.84 2.74 46.64
C GLU A 106 -0.04 3.91 47.22
N THR A 107 0.59 4.69 46.34
CA THR A 107 1.47 5.81 46.73
C THR A 107 1.06 7.06 45.97
N TYR A 108 0.74 8.14 46.69
CA TYR A 108 0.44 9.41 46.04
C TYR A 108 1.72 10.14 45.62
N LYS A 109 1.78 10.54 44.35
CA LYS A 109 2.88 11.33 43.81
C LYS A 109 2.40 12.78 43.62
N PRO A 110 2.74 13.71 44.53
CA PRO A 110 2.33 15.11 44.37
C PRO A 110 3.06 15.78 43.21
N GLN A 111 2.42 16.78 42.61
CA GLN A 111 3.05 17.71 41.67
C GLN A 111 3.53 18.95 42.41
N LEU A 112 4.58 19.61 41.89
CA LEU A 112 5.17 20.79 42.53
C LEU A 112 4.15 21.91 42.82
N GLN A 113 3.11 22.09 41.99
CA GLN A 113 2.05 23.10 42.21
C GLN A 113 1.18 22.83 43.45
N GLU A 114 1.18 21.61 44.00
CA GLU A 114 0.47 21.25 45.23
C GLU A 114 1.30 21.58 46.50
N GLY A 115 2.41 22.30 46.34
CA GLY A 115 3.27 22.76 47.44
C GLY A 115 4.32 21.74 47.91
N SER A 116 4.41 20.57 47.26
CA SER A 116 5.40 19.54 47.56
C SER A 116 5.89 18.86 46.27
N GLY A 117 7.03 19.31 45.73
CA GLY A 117 7.73 18.61 44.66
C GLY A 117 8.52 17.43 45.20
N ARG A 118 8.13 16.20 44.84
CA ARG A 118 8.89 14.98 45.18
C ARG A 118 9.32 14.32 43.88
N THR A 119 10.58 13.93 43.76
CA THR A 119 11.02 12.99 42.70
C THR A 119 10.80 11.57 43.20
N GLN A 120 10.18 10.71 42.39
CA GLN A 120 9.85 9.34 42.79
C GLN A 120 10.44 8.35 41.79
N THR A 121 11.31 7.47 42.29
CA THR A 121 11.80 6.33 41.51
C THR A 121 10.79 5.19 41.61
N VAL A 122 10.42 4.65 40.44
CA VAL A 122 9.57 3.47 40.30
C VAL A 122 10.44 2.36 39.74
N ARG A 123 10.43 1.22 40.43
CA ARG A 123 11.21 0.04 40.07
C ARG A 123 10.28 -1.14 39.87
N MET A 124 10.40 -1.80 38.72
CA MET A 124 9.72 -3.05 38.42
C MET A 124 10.77 -4.14 38.24
N ILE A 125 10.62 -5.22 39.01
CA ILE A 125 11.47 -6.41 38.92
C ILE A 125 10.69 -7.48 38.19
N LEU A 126 11.26 -7.99 37.10
CA LEU A 126 10.65 -8.96 36.22
C LEU A 126 11.54 -10.20 36.10
N ILE A 127 10.96 -11.38 36.30
CA ILE A 127 11.67 -12.65 36.07
C ILE A 127 11.49 -13.04 34.61
N VAL A 128 12.58 -13.32 33.91
CA VAL A 128 12.58 -13.83 32.53
C VAL A 128 13.41 -15.12 32.44
N ASN A 129 13.16 -15.92 31.40
CA ASN A 129 13.85 -17.18 31.17
C ASN A 129 15.25 -17.01 30.56
N ASN A 130 15.46 -15.97 29.75
CA ASN A 130 16.76 -15.60 29.20
C ASN A 130 16.89 -14.07 29.17
N THR A 131 17.83 -13.53 29.93
CA THR A 131 18.10 -12.09 29.99
C THR A 131 18.89 -11.57 28.79
N GLU A 132 19.57 -12.44 28.03
CA GLU A 132 20.36 -12.05 26.85
C GLU A 132 19.47 -11.58 25.68
N SER A 133 18.21 -12.03 25.66
CA SER A 133 17.20 -11.65 24.66
C SER A 133 16.62 -10.25 24.88
N VAL A 134 17.09 -9.53 25.91
CA VAL A 134 16.68 -8.16 26.21
C VAL A 134 17.88 -7.21 26.05
N THR A 135 17.66 -6.11 25.36
CA THR A 135 18.68 -5.05 25.23
C THR A 135 18.75 -4.26 26.53
N LEU A 136 19.82 -4.47 27.31
CA LEU A 136 20.08 -3.69 28.52
C LEU A 136 20.35 -2.23 28.16
N LYS A 137 19.78 -1.32 28.94
CA LYS A 137 19.91 0.12 28.73
C LYS A 137 20.26 0.77 30.05
N VAL A 138 21.36 1.50 30.10
CA VAL A 138 21.67 2.40 31.21
C VAL A 138 21.76 3.78 30.60
N ASP A 139 20.85 4.66 30.99
CA ASP A 139 20.95 6.08 30.69
C ASP A 139 21.63 6.78 31.87
N PRO A 140 22.95 7.04 31.79
CA PRO A 140 23.71 7.60 32.90
C PRO A 140 23.42 9.08 33.14
N SER A 141 22.61 9.73 32.28
CA SER A 141 22.38 11.18 32.36
C SER A 141 21.40 11.60 33.46
N VAL A 142 20.67 10.65 34.06
CA VAL A 142 19.60 10.98 35.04
C VAL A 142 19.67 10.14 36.33
N VAL A 143 20.68 9.30 36.52
CA VAL A 143 20.81 8.49 37.75
C VAL A 143 21.95 9.02 38.61
N LEU A 144 21.65 9.40 39.86
CA LEU A 144 22.66 9.61 40.89
C LEU A 144 23.43 8.29 41.07
N ALA A 145 24.67 8.21 40.61
CA ALA A 145 25.52 7.05 40.77
C ALA A 145 25.71 6.75 42.27
N THR A 146 25.51 5.51 42.68
CA THR A 146 25.81 5.10 44.05
C THR A 146 27.32 5.20 44.28
N ARG A 147 27.73 5.50 45.51
CA ARG A 147 29.16 5.58 45.87
C ARG A 147 29.90 4.28 45.52
N GLU A 148 29.26 3.13 45.68
CA GLU A 148 29.82 1.82 45.31
C GLU A 148 30.13 1.70 43.81
N TYR A 149 29.27 2.24 42.93
CA TYR A 149 29.53 2.23 41.48
C TYR A 149 30.77 3.06 41.13
N VAL A 150 30.92 4.23 41.76
CA VAL A 150 32.09 5.10 41.57
C VAL A 150 33.37 4.46 42.11
N ASP A 151 33.31 3.84 43.30
CA ASP A 151 34.46 3.20 43.94
C ASP A 151 34.95 1.98 43.13
N LYS A 152 34.03 1.14 42.60
CA LYS A 152 34.39 -0.01 41.74
C LYS A 152 35.11 0.41 40.45
N ASN A 153 34.58 1.39 39.73
CA ASN A 153 35.21 1.89 38.50
C ASN A 153 36.59 2.53 38.79
N THR A 154 36.74 3.20 39.93
CA THR A 154 38.02 3.81 40.32
C THR A 154 39.09 2.74 40.60
N ILE A 155 38.72 1.66 41.28
CA ILE A 155 39.62 0.53 41.56
C ILE A 155 40.04 -0.17 40.26
N GLU A 156 39.11 -0.38 39.32
CA GLU A 156 39.39 -1.03 38.04
C GLU A 156 40.38 -0.23 37.19
N VAL A 157 40.17 1.09 37.07
CA VAL A 157 41.07 1.97 36.32
C VAL A 157 42.46 2.03 36.96
N LYS A 158 42.53 2.10 38.29
CA LYS A 158 43.82 2.10 39.00
C LYS A 158 44.60 0.81 38.76
N ALA A 159 43.94 -0.34 38.85
CA ALA A 159 44.56 -1.64 38.61
C ALA A 159 45.09 -1.76 37.17
N TYR A 160 44.35 -1.25 36.18
CA TYR A 160 44.80 -1.22 34.79
C TYR A 160 46.07 -0.39 34.61
N CYS A 161 46.10 0.85 35.13
CA CYS A 161 47.26 1.73 35.04
C CYS A 161 48.50 1.16 35.75
N ASP A 162 48.34 0.64 36.96
CA ASP A 162 49.45 0.07 37.73
C ASP A 162 50.08 -1.13 36.99
N ASN A 163 49.25 -1.99 36.37
CA ASN A 163 49.74 -3.12 35.58
C ASN A 163 50.46 -2.67 34.29
N ALA A 164 49.96 -1.65 33.60
CA ALA A 164 50.58 -1.12 32.39
C ALA A 164 51.96 -0.49 32.67
N PHE A 165 52.09 0.31 33.73
CA PHE A 165 53.37 0.89 34.13
C PHE A 165 54.37 -0.17 34.61
N LYS A 166 53.90 -1.18 35.35
CA LYS A 166 54.76 -2.28 35.80
C LYS A 166 55.34 -3.07 34.62
N ALA A 167 54.53 -3.33 33.59
CA ALA A 167 55.00 -3.96 32.36
C ALA A 167 56.03 -3.08 31.61
N HIS A 168 55.81 -1.77 31.57
CA HIS A 168 56.74 -0.82 30.96
C HIS A 168 58.10 -0.79 31.66
N LEU A 169 58.13 -0.75 33.00
CA LEU A 169 59.37 -0.72 33.78
C LEU A 169 60.17 -2.03 33.73
N ALA A 170 59.49 -3.17 33.60
CA ALA A 170 60.14 -4.48 33.50
C ALA A 170 60.74 -4.73 32.10
N ALA A 171 60.35 -3.96 31.08
CA ALA A 171 60.89 -4.10 29.75
C ALA A 171 62.34 -3.60 29.68
N SER A 172 63.25 -4.41 29.15
CA SER A 172 64.67 -4.03 28.99
C SER A 172 64.87 -2.87 28.01
N ASP A 173 63.94 -2.70 27.08
CA ASP A 173 63.86 -1.54 26.19
C ASP A 173 62.38 -1.18 26.01
N PRO A 174 61.83 -0.34 26.90
CA PRO A 174 60.43 0.05 26.85
C PRO A 174 60.14 0.99 25.65
N HIS A 175 61.18 1.52 25.01
CA HIS A 175 61.10 2.49 23.91
C HIS A 175 62.07 2.12 22.77
N PRO A 176 61.83 0.98 22.10
CA PRO A 176 62.73 0.44 21.08
C PRO A 176 62.86 1.32 19.82
N GLN A 177 62.07 2.38 19.73
CA GLN A 177 62.19 3.38 18.67
C GLN A 177 63.45 4.27 18.79
N TYR A 178 64.20 4.23 19.90
CA TYR A 178 65.38 5.09 20.10
C TYR A 178 66.67 4.27 20.28
N LEU A 179 67.75 4.69 19.60
CA LEU A 179 69.08 4.08 19.76
C LEU A 179 69.70 4.42 21.12
N LEU A 180 70.34 3.44 21.76
CA LEU A 180 71.08 3.65 23.00
C LEU A 180 72.44 4.31 22.70
N LYS A 181 72.86 5.23 23.57
CA LYS A 181 74.08 6.05 23.39
C LYS A 181 75.36 5.24 23.20
N LYS A 182 75.47 4.07 23.82
CA LYS A 182 76.63 3.17 23.70
C LYS A 182 76.78 2.54 22.31
N ASP A 183 75.73 2.63 21.49
CA ASP A 183 75.66 2.05 20.16
C ASP A 183 75.92 3.12 19.06
N LEU A 184 76.39 4.33 19.42
CA LEU A 184 76.83 5.37 18.47
C LEU A 184 78.35 5.33 18.21
N SER A 185 78.74 5.31 16.93
CA SER A 185 80.15 5.32 16.48
C SER A 185 80.78 6.73 16.43
N PRO A 186 82.10 6.90 16.69
CA PRO A 186 82.80 8.19 16.58
C PRO A 186 82.87 8.71 15.13
N LEU A 187 82.77 10.03 14.96
CA LEU A 187 82.77 10.69 13.65
C LEU A 187 84.20 10.96 13.16
N PRO A 188 84.54 10.59 11.91
CA PRO A 188 85.89 10.76 11.34
C PRO A 188 86.11 12.18 10.77
N ASP A 189 87.32 12.48 10.30
CA ASP A 189 87.61 13.71 9.52
C ASP A 189 86.98 13.65 8.13
N ALA A 190 86.63 14.82 7.60
CA ALA A 190 86.05 14.90 6.26
C ALA A 190 87.12 14.67 5.19
N SER A 191 86.79 13.83 4.22
CA SER A 191 87.54 13.67 2.98
C SER A 191 86.59 13.64 1.80
N LEU A 192 87.12 13.51 0.58
CA LEU A 192 86.30 13.33 -0.62
C LEU A 192 85.47 12.04 -0.59
N THR A 193 85.82 11.07 0.26
CA THR A 193 85.18 9.74 0.35
C THR A 193 84.62 9.42 1.72
N GLN A 194 84.87 10.26 2.73
CA GLN A 194 84.47 10.06 4.11
C GLN A 194 83.81 11.32 4.67
N LYS A 195 82.59 11.18 5.19
CA LYS A 195 81.89 12.29 5.84
C LYS A 195 82.52 12.55 7.21
N GLY A 196 82.83 13.80 7.53
CA GLY A 196 83.49 14.16 8.77
C GLY A 196 83.58 15.65 9.04
N VAL A 197 84.52 16.07 9.89
CA VAL A 197 84.79 17.49 10.24
C VAL A 197 85.99 18.06 9.45
N VAL A 198 86.00 19.38 9.14
CA VAL A 198 87.04 20.03 8.28
C VAL A 198 87.38 21.47 8.73
N LEU A 199 88.60 21.96 8.41
CA LEU A 199 89.09 23.34 8.63
C LEU A 199 88.91 24.23 7.38
N LEU A 200 88.81 25.57 7.54
CA LEU A 200 88.43 26.49 6.45
C LEU A 200 89.56 27.47 6.01
N SER A 201 89.63 27.86 4.71
CA SER A 201 90.61 28.80 4.11
C SER A 201 90.01 29.83 3.13
N SER A 202 90.52 31.06 3.12
CA SER A 202 90.00 32.17 2.27
C SER A 202 90.83 32.51 1.02
N ALA A 203 91.81 31.69 0.63
CA ALA A 203 92.59 31.91 -0.59
C ALA A 203 91.82 31.48 -1.85
N THR A 204 91.85 32.27 -2.92
CA THR A 204 91.18 32.00 -4.21
C THR A 204 91.96 31.06 -5.14
N ASN A 205 93.19 30.73 -4.76
CA ASN A 205 94.13 29.87 -5.48
C ASN A 205 94.79 28.85 -4.54
N SER A 206 94.12 28.47 -3.43
CA SER A 206 94.63 27.48 -2.48
C SER A 206 94.88 26.15 -3.17
N VAL A 207 96.02 25.51 -2.87
CA VAL A 207 96.37 24.15 -3.31
C VAL A 207 96.18 23.10 -2.20
N SER A 208 95.71 23.51 -1.01
CA SER A 208 95.49 22.60 0.12
C SER A 208 94.32 21.64 -0.13
N GLU A 209 94.55 20.35 0.08
CA GLU A 209 93.53 19.29 -0.01
C GLU A 209 92.83 19.00 1.33
N THR A 210 93.32 19.59 2.43
CA THR A 210 92.81 19.35 3.79
C THR A 210 91.98 20.52 4.33
N LEU A 211 91.85 21.61 3.58
CA LEU A 211 91.10 22.80 3.96
C LEU A 211 89.96 23.05 2.96
N ALA A 212 88.78 23.35 3.46
CA ALA A 212 87.65 23.77 2.63
C ALA A 212 87.68 25.28 2.38
N ALA A 213 87.27 25.72 1.18
CA ALA A 213 87.21 27.14 0.84
C ALA A 213 86.11 27.87 1.62
N THR A 214 86.40 29.08 2.11
CA THR A 214 85.40 29.95 2.74
C THR A 214 84.52 30.64 1.69
N PRO A 215 83.32 31.11 2.06
CA PRO A 215 82.47 31.92 1.18
C PRO A 215 83.20 33.13 0.57
N LYS A 216 84.18 33.70 1.28
CA LYS A 216 84.99 34.83 0.80
C LYS A 216 85.87 34.47 -0.40
N ALA A 217 86.53 33.31 -0.35
CA ALA A 217 87.32 32.82 -1.49
C ALA A 217 86.43 32.56 -2.70
N VAL A 218 85.28 31.94 -2.48
CA VAL A 218 84.31 31.66 -3.55
C VAL A 218 83.81 32.96 -4.20
N LYS A 219 83.47 33.98 -3.40
CA LYS A 219 83.00 35.27 -3.91
C LYS A 219 84.02 35.96 -4.82
N ALA A 220 85.29 35.98 -4.41
CA ALA A 220 86.33 36.65 -5.18
C ALA A 220 86.62 35.94 -6.53
N ALA A 221 86.56 34.59 -6.57
CA ALA A 221 86.67 33.86 -7.83
C ALA A 221 85.45 34.11 -8.75
N TYR A 222 84.25 34.22 -8.18
CA TYR A 222 83.02 34.53 -8.91
C TYR A 222 83.08 35.92 -9.56
N ASP A 223 83.50 36.95 -8.82
CA ASP A 223 83.56 38.33 -9.33
C ASP A 223 84.50 38.44 -10.55
N LEU A 224 85.63 37.71 -10.54
CA LEU A 224 86.54 37.63 -11.68
C LEU A 224 85.89 36.98 -12.91
N ALA A 225 85.20 35.84 -12.73
CA ALA A 225 84.50 35.15 -13.82
C ALA A 225 83.38 36.03 -14.41
N ALA A 226 82.62 36.73 -13.57
CA ALA A 226 81.54 37.62 -13.99
C ALA A 226 82.06 38.75 -14.92
N SER A 227 83.23 39.31 -14.64
CA SER A 227 83.83 40.37 -15.47
C SER A 227 84.18 39.97 -16.90
N LYS A 228 84.42 38.67 -17.16
CA LYS A 228 84.74 38.17 -18.51
C LYS A 228 83.51 37.97 -19.38
N LEU A 229 82.34 37.74 -18.77
CA LEU A 229 81.08 37.51 -19.47
C LEU A 229 80.51 38.79 -20.09
N THR A 230 80.76 39.96 -19.50
CA THR A 230 80.18 41.25 -19.92
C THR A 230 80.79 41.86 -21.18
N SER A 231 81.86 41.27 -21.72
CA SER A 231 82.61 41.81 -22.88
C SER A 231 82.26 41.16 -24.23
N VAL A 232 81.29 40.24 -24.28
CA VAL A 232 80.84 39.60 -25.53
C VAL A 232 79.56 40.27 -26.03
N PRO A 233 79.54 40.91 -27.22
CA PRO A 233 78.34 41.54 -27.76
C PRO A 233 77.29 40.52 -28.23
N ASP A 234 76.05 40.96 -28.42
CA ASP A 234 74.98 40.14 -28.99
C ASP A 234 75.25 39.77 -30.45
N ALA A 235 74.82 38.57 -30.85
CA ALA A 235 74.89 38.16 -32.25
C ALA A 235 73.87 38.94 -33.10
N SER A 236 74.27 39.33 -34.31
CA SER A 236 73.38 39.92 -35.32
C SER A 236 73.56 39.20 -36.66
N LEU A 237 72.76 39.57 -37.67
CA LEU A 237 72.92 39.04 -39.02
C LEU A 237 74.31 39.34 -39.64
N THR A 238 75.06 40.27 -39.06
CA THR A 238 76.36 40.73 -39.58
C THR A 238 77.50 40.73 -38.54
N GLN A 239 77.25 40.38 -37.27
CA GLN A 239 78.26 40.36 -36.19
C GLN A 239 78.18 39.06 -35.38
N LYS A 240 79.33 38.41 -35.16
CA LYS A 240 79.44 37.25 -34.26
C LYS A 240 79.29 37.73 -32.81
N GLY A 241 78.47 37.03 -32.04
CA GLY A 241 78.19 37.35 -30.64
C GLY A 241 77.48 36.18 -29.94
N ILE A 242 76.99 36.41 -28.72
CA ILE A 242 76.12 35.47 -28.01
C ILE A 242 74.66 35.78 -28.35
N THR A 243 73.83 34.76 -28.55
CA THR A 243 72.38 34.92 -28.69
C THR A 243 71.70 33.99 -27.72
N GLN A 244 70.57 34.43 -27.16
CA GLN A 244 69.77 33.57 -26.30
C GLN A 244 68.90 32.67 -27.17
N LEU A 245 68.96 31.36 -26.91
CA LEU A 245 68.12 30.41 -27.59
C LEU A 245 66.72 30.38 -26.96
N THR A 246 65.69 30.16 -27.78
CA THR A 246 64.33 29.97 -27.31
C THR A 246 63.75 28.65 -27.83
N ASP A 247 63.16 27.90 -26.89
CA ASP A 247 62.29 26.75 -27.14
C ASP A 247 60.80 27.14 -27.08
N LYS A 248 60.50 28.44 -27.11
CA LYS A 248 59.14 28.99 -27.07
C LYS A 248 58.85 29.83 -28.31
N THR A 249 57.65 29.66 -28.84
CA THR A 249 57.09 30.53 -29.87
C THR A 249 56.83 31.93 -29.32
N GLY A 250 57.04 32.95 -30.17
CA GLY A 250 56.86 34.36 -29.80
C GLY A 250 57.26 35.29 -30.95
N ASN A 251 57.35 36.58 -30.67
CA ASN A 251 57.66 37.65 -31.64
C ASN A 251 58.98 38.37 -31.32
N SER A 252 59.99 37.64 -30.83
CA SER A 252 61.27 38.24 -30.42
C SER A 252 62.21 38.46 -31.61
N ASN A 253 62.86 39.62 -31.63
CA ASN A 253 63.95 39.95 -32.57
C ASN A 253 65.35 39.76 -31.93
N THR A 254 65.43 39.30 -30.68
CA THR A 254 66.67 39.12 -29.90
C THR A 254 66.97 37.67 -29.53
N LEU A 255 66.04 36.74 -29.80
CA LEU A 255 66.17 35.31 -29.48
C LEU A 255 66.25 34.49 -30.77
N ALA A 256 67.09 33.46 -30.78
CA ALA A 256 67.17 32.49 -31.88
C ALA A 256 66.38 31.23 -31.55
N ALA A 257 65.56 30.75 -32.49
CA ALA A 257 64.84 29.49 -32.31
C ALA A 257 65.80 28.29 -32.30
N THR A 258 65.60 27.36 -31.37
CA THR A 258 66.33 26.08 -31.38
C THR A 258 65.84 25.19 -32.52
N GLN A 259 66.67 24.22 -32.92
CA GLN A 259 66.25 23.19 -33.88
C GLN A 259 65.04 22.39 -33.36
N LYS A 260 65.01 22.10 -32.05
CA LYS A 260 63.90 21.38 -31.42
C LYS A 260 62.60 22.16 -31.54
N LEU A 261 62.58 23.45 -31.24
CA LEU A 261 61.39 24.29 -31.39
C LEU A 261 60.90 24.31 -32.82
N VAL A 262 61.81 24.45 -33.78
CA VAL A 262 61.46 24.43 -35.20
C VAL A 262 60.83 23.09 -35.59
N THR A 263 61.39 21.96 -35.11
CA THR A 263 60.81 20.63 -35.32
C THR A 263 59.44 20.47 -34.63
N ASP A 264 59.30 20.87 -33.36
CA ASP A 264 58.06 20.76 -32.59
C ASP A 264 56.92 21.60 -33.20
N ILE A 265 57.23 22.82 -33.68
CA ILE A 265 56.26 23.66 -34.40
C ILE A 265 55.80 22.96 -35.67
N ASN A 266 56.75 22.39 -36.42
CA ASN A 266 56.45 21.69 -37.67
C ASN A 266 55.59 20.44 -37.41
N ASP A 267 55.93 19.66 -36.38
CA ASP A 267 55.15 18.48 -35.98
C ASP A 267 53.77 18.87 -35.43
N ASN A 268 53.65 19.97 -34.67
CA ASN A 268 52.36 20.49 -34.21
C ASN A 268 51.48 20.92 -35.38
N ALA A 269 52.06 21.61 -36.37
CA ALA A 269 51.36 22.02 -37.57
C ALA A 269 50.91 20.82 -38.41
N ASN A 270 51.75 19.78 -38.52
CA ASN A 270 51.43 18.57 -39.28
C ASN A 270 50.43 17.64 -38.57
N THR A 271 50.35 17.68 -37.24
CA THR A 271 49.41 16.86 -36.45
C THR A 271 48.02 17.49 -36.36
N LYS A 272 47.93 18.81 -36.28
CA LYS A 272 46.65 19.51 -36.40
C LYS A 272 46.13 19.37 -37.83
N LEU A 273 44.92 18.84 -37.98
CA LEU A 273 44.29 18.53 -39.28
C LEU A 273 44.85 17.30 -40.02
N ALA A 274 45.52 16.39 -39.32
CA ALA A 274 45.92 15.11 -39.92
C ALA A 274 44.69 14.35 -40.44
N LYS A 275 44.64 14.08 -41.75
CA LYS A 275 43.46 13.49 -42.44
C LYS A 275 43.03 12.14 -41.85
N ASN A 276 43.97 11.38 -41.29
CA ASN A 276 43.69 10.11 -40.64
C ASN A 276 43.05 10.25 -39.25
N GLN A 277 43.08 11.43 -38.62
CA GLN A 277 42.46 11.68 -37.32
C GLN A 277 40.99 12.11 -37.43
N ASN A 278 40.52 12.59 -38.60
CA ASN A 278 39.11 12.93 -38.86
C ASN A 278 38.39 13.72 -37.74
N GLY A 279 39.09 14.66 -37.07
CA GLY A 279 38.54 15.45 -35.96
C GLY A 279 38.48 14.73 -34.60
N ALA A 280 39.20 13.61 -34.42
CA ALA A 280 39.35 12.93 -33.13
C ALA A 280 40.03 13.81 -32.06
N ASP A 281 40.88 14.73 -32.50
CA ASP A 281 41.63 15.71 -31.71
C ASP A 281 40.79 16.92 -31.25
N ILE A 282 39.52 17.02 -31.67
CA ILE A 282 38.62 18.10 -31.28
C ILE A 282 38.19 17.91 -29.80
N PRO A 283 38.60 18.79 -28.86
CA PRO A 283 38.37 18.58 -27.43
C PRO A 283 36.89 18.65 -27.06
N ASN A 284 36.15 19.58 -27.66
CA ASN A 284 34.71 19.71 -27.49
C ASN A 284 34.00 19.59 -28.84
N LYS A 285 33.69 18.34 -29.20
CA LYS A 285 32.99 18.03 -30.45
C LYS A 285 31.61 18.68 -30.52
N SER A 286 30.94 18.89 -29.37
CA SER A 286 29.62 19.52 -29.32
C SER A 286 29.68 21.01 -29.68
N GLU A 287 30.62 21.77 -29.10
CA GLU A 287 30.81 23.18 -29.45
C GLU A 287 31.33 23.33 -30.89
N PHE A 288 32.16 22.40 -31.36
CA PHE A 288 32.62 22.37 -32.75
C PHE A 288 31.45 22.21 -33.74
N VAL A 289 30.56 21.23 -33.51
CA VAL A 289 29.34 21.02 -34.30
C VAL A 289 28.43 22.26 -34.26
N LYS A 290 28.32 22.92 -33.11
CA LYS A 290 27.56 24.17 -32.95
C LYS A 290 28.17 25.33 -33.75
N ASN A 291 29.49 25.50 -33.74
CA ASN A 291 30.19 26.51 -34.52
C ASN A 291 30.09 26.27 -36.04
N LEU A 292 29.92 25.02 -36.46
CA LEU A 292 29.59 24.66 -37.85
C LEU A 292 28.11 24.90 -38.22
N GLY A 293 27.26 25.31 -37.26
CA GLY A 293 25.83 25.50 -37.49
C GLY A 293 25.02 24.20 -37.54
N LEU A 294 25.57 23.09 -37.05
CA LEU A 294 24.96 21.75 -37.16
C LEU A 294 24.24 21.30 -35.87
N ALA A 295 24.18 22.14 -34.84
CA ALA A 295 23.55 21.79 -33.56
C ALA A 295 22.09 21.38 -33.73
N GLU A 296 21.29 22.19 -34.44
CA GLU A 296 19.89 21.88 -34.75
C GLU A 296 19.74 20.59 -35.55
N THR A 297 20.67 20.31 -36.47
CA THR A 297 20.68 19.07 -37.27
C THR A 297 20.92 17.84 -36.40
N VAL A 298 21.87 17.88 -35.46
CA VAL A 298 22.15 16.79 -34.53
C VAL A 298 20.98 16.56 -33.57
N GLU A 299 20.39 17.63 -33.06
CA GLU A 299 19.22 17.55 -32.18
C GLU A 299 18.01 16.94 -32.90
N ARG A 300 17.76 17.34 -34.16
CA ARG A 300 16.73 16.74 -35.01
C ARG A 300 17.01 15.26 -35.29
N ALA A 301 18.27 14.86 -35.49
CA ALA A 301 18.64 13.47 -35.73
C ALA A 301 18.50 12.59 -34.49
N ASN A 302 18.89 13.06 -33.31
CA ASN A 302 18.77 12.32 -32.05
C ASN A 302 17.30 12.08 -31.64
N ASN A 303 16.43 13.04 -31.95
CA ASN A 303 15.00 12.94 -31.68
C ASN A 303 14.20 12.36 -32.87
N ALA A 304 14.88 11.99 -33.96
CA ALA A 304 14.22 11.36 -35.09
C ALA A 304 13.73 9.96 -34.70
N VAL A 305 12.55 9.60 -35.19
CA VAL A 305 12.02 8.25 -35.04
C VAL A 305 12.88 7.29 -35.85
N PRO A 306 13.49 6.26 -35.23
CA PRO A 306 14.28 5.28 -35.98
C PRO A 306 13.42 4.50 -36.98
N ASN A 307 13.91 4.27 -38.19
CA ASN A 307 13.20 3.49 -39.23
C ASN A 307 12.87 2.05 -38.82
N SER A 308 13.50 1.55 -37.75
CA SER A 308 13.21 0.25 -37.15
C SER A 308 11.99 0.25 -36.23
N ARG A 309 11.53 1.41 -35.75
CA ARG A 309 10.32 1.51 -34.93
C ARG A 309 9.07 1.29 -35.78
N LYS A 310 8.15 0.51 -35.23
CA LYS A 310 6.90 0.12 -35.89
C LYS A 310 5.71 0.39 -34.98
N ILE A 311 4.57 0.73 -35.56
CA ILE A 311 3.25 0.69 -34.90
C ILE A 311 2.47 -0.44 -35.56
N ASN A 312 2.08 -1.44 -34.77
CA ASN A 312 1.40 -2.66 -35.24
C ASN A 312 2.04 -3.30 -36.50
N GLY A 313 3.38 -3.39 -36.53
CA GLY A 313 4.14 -3.99 -37.63
C GLY A 313 4.42 -3.07 -38.83
N LYS A 314 3.80 -1.88 -38.90
CA LYS A 314 4.01 -0.89 -39.97
C LYS A 314 5.17 0.05 -39.62
N ALA A 315 6.08 0.27 -40.56
CA ALA A 315 7.25 1.15 -40.37
C ALA A 315 6.85 2.64 -40.36
N LEU A 316 7.55 3.45 -39.56
CA LEU A 316 7.27 4.87 -39.38
C LEU A 316 8.02 5.75 -40.39
N THR A 317 7.82 5.48 -41.68
CA THR A 317 8.47 6.20 -42.79
C THR A 317 7.54 7.20 -43.50
N GLY A 318 6.30 7.35 -43.01
CA GLY A 318 5.26 8.23 -43.55
C GLY A 318 3.97 8.13 -42.72
N ASP A 319 2.86 8.65 -43.25
CA ASP A 319 1.55 8.56 -42.60
C ASP A 319 1.14 7.09 -42.38
N VAL A 320 0.72 6.76 -41.15
CA VAL A 320 0.27 5.41 -40.78
C VAL A 320 -1.23 5.38 -40.61
N SER A 321 -1.93 4.84 -41.60
CA SER A 321 -3.36 4.51 -41.47
C SER A 321 -3.54 3.24 -40.65
N LEU A 322 -4.24 3.34 -39.52
CA LEU A 322 -4.65 2.22 -38.69
C LEU A 322 -6.14 1.93 -38.90
N ASN A 323 -6.51 0.67 -39.09
CA ASN A 323 -7.91 0.24 -39.08
C ASN A 323 -8.29 -0.34 -37.70
N ALA A 324 -9.58 -0.61 -37.47
CA ALA A 324 -10.06 -1.15 -36.18
C ALA A 324 -9.33 -2.45 -35.78
N GLY A 325 -8.99 -3.29 -36.76
CA GLY A 325 -8.20 -4.51 -36.56
C GLY A 325 -6.77 -4.25 -36.08
N ASP A 326 -6.15 -3.14 -36.49
CA ASP A 326 -4.79 -2.78 -36.10
C ASP A 326 -4.65 -2.43 -34.60
N VAL A 327 -5.77 -2.13 -33.92
CA VAL A 327 -5.80 -1.70 -32.50
C VAL A 327 -6.64 -2.63 -31.62
N GLY A 328 -7.07 -3.77 -32.15
CA GLY A 328 -7.94 -4.71 -31.43
C GLY A 328 -9.35 -4.15 -31.13
N ALA A 329 -9.78 -3.11 -31.85
CA ALA A 329 -11.14 -2.60 -31.78
C ALA A 329 -12.07 -3.44 -32.66
N PHE A 330 -13.32 -3.60 -32.24
CA PHE A 330 -14.34 -4.15 -33.14
C PHE A 330 -14.49 -3.25 -34.37
N PRO A 331 -14.76 -3.83 -35.56
CA PRO A 331 -15.08 -3.02 -36.73
C PRO A 331 -16.25 -2.10 -36.41
N GLY A 332 -16.29 -0.93 -37.07
CA GLY A 332 -17.42 -0.01 -36.97
C GLY A 332 -18.75 -0.70 -37.29
N LEU A 333 -19.85 -0.03 -36.95
CA LEU A 333 -21.22 -0.53 -37.19
C LEU A 333 -21.32 -1.13 -38.60
N THR A 334 -21.67 -2.40 -38.68
CA THR A 334 -21.82 -3.13 -39.95
C THR A 334 -23.31 -3.37 -40.20
N ASP A 335 -23.76 -3.01 -41.40
CA ASP A 335 -25.16 -3.15 -41.80
C ASP A 335 -25.41 -4.54 -42.39
N PHE A 336 -26.49 -5.19 -41.93
CA PHE A 336 -26.95 -6.47 -42.43
C PHE A 336 -28.43 -6.40 -42.84
N ASP A 337 -28.83 -7.22 -43.81
CA ASP A 337 -30.26 -7.37 -44.14
C ASP A 337 -31.03 -8.17 -43.07
N ASP A 338 -30.33 -9.09 -42.39
CA ASP A 338 -30.85 -9.99 -41.35
C ASP A 338 -29.89 -10.07 -40.16
N LEU A 339 -30.35 -10.58 -39.01
CA LEU A 339 -29.53 -10.67 -37.79
C LEU A 339 -28.30 -11.54 -38.06
N PRO A 340 -27.07 -11.01 -37.81
CA PRO A 340 -25.85 -11.72 -38.17
C PRO A 340 -25.76 -13.08 -37.48
N ASP A 341 -25.25 -14.06 -38.21
CA ASP A 341 -24.96 -15.40 -37.72
C ASP A 341 -23.60 -15.46 -37.01
N ASN A 342 -23.11 -16.66 -36.73
CA ASN A 342 -21.85 -16.82 -36.03
C ASN A 342 -20.59 -16.50 -36.85
N ASN A 343 -20.72 -16.03 -38.11
CA ASN A 343 -19.60 -15.58 -38.94
C ASN A 343 -19.20 -14.12 -38.69
N TYR A 344 -19.97 -13.38 -37.90
CA TYR A 344 -19.69 -11.99 -37.57
C TYR A 344 -19.58 -11.77 -36.06
N VAL A 345 -18.52 -11.06 -35.65
CA VAL A 345 -18.26 -10.60 -34.27
C VAL A 345 -18.02 -9.10 -34.38
N GLY A 346 -18.76 -8.30 -33.62
CA GLY A 346 -18.74 -6.85 -33.71
C GLY A 346 -20.14 -6.23 -33.60
N THR A 347 -20.19 -4.91 -33.71
CA THR A 347 -21.43 -4.13 -33.64
C THR A 347 -22.17 -4.17 -34.97
N PHE A 348 -23.46 -4.48 -34.94
CA PHE A 348 -24.28 -4.56 -36.14
C PHE A 348 -25.52 -3.69 -36.04
N GLU A 349 -26.02 -3.29 -37.22
CA GLU A 349 -27.43 -3.01 -37.42
C GLU A 349 -28.01 -3.99 -38.43
N ALA A 350 -29.25 -4.41 -38.23
CA ALA A 350 -29.93 -5.34 -39.10
C ALA A 350 -31.27 -4.77 -39.57
N GLY A 351 -31.56 -4.90 -40.86
CA GLY A 351 -32.63 -4.21 -41.58
C GLY A 351 -34.06 -4.72 -41.34
N LEU A 352 -34.97 -4.31 -42.25
CA LEU A 352 -36.44 -4.40 -42.22
C LEU A 352 -37.03 -5.74 -41.72
N LYS A 353 -36.37 -6.87 -41.97
CA LYS A 353 -36.83 -8.22 -41.56
C LYS A 353 -36.66 -8.51 -40.08
N THR A 354 -35.85 -7.73 -39.38
CA THR A 354 -35.46 -7.95 -37.98
C THR A 354 -35.85 -6.78 -37.08
N GLN A 355 -36.71 -5.90 -37.59
CA GLN A 355 -37.19 -4.72 -36.92
C GLN A 355 -36.08 -3.73 -36.51
N TRP A 356 -35.14 -3.41 -37.42
CA TRP A 356 -34.07 -2.43 -37.16
C TRP A 356 -33.26 -2.75 -35.91
N ALA A 357 -32.89 -4.03 -35.74
CA ALA A 357 -32.15 -4.48 -34.57
C ALA A 357 -30.75 -3.86 -34.55
N LYS A 358 -30.35 -3.29 -33.40
CA LYS A 358 -29.00 -2.76 -33.17
C LYS A 358 -28.37 -3.49 -32.00
N GLY A 359 -27.17 -4.01 -32.19
CA GLY A 359 -26.57 -4.89 -31.21
C GLY A 359 -25.13 -5.25 -31.44
N ILE A 360 -24.68 -6.27 -30.72
CA ILE A 360 -23.32 -6.78 -30.78
C ILE A 360 -23.29 -8.30 -30.71
N ASN A 361 -22.44 -8.89 -31.56
CA ASN A 361 -22.02 -10.27 -31.46
C ASN A 361 -20.67 -10.33 -30.75
N ILE A 362 -20.60 -11.05 -29.64
CA ILE A 362 -19.43 -11.20 -28.78
C ILE A 362 -19.02 -12.67 -28.77
N GLY A 363 -17.77 -12.97 -29.13
CA GLY A 363 -17.26 -14.34 -29.16
C GLY A 363 -16.20 -14.54 -30.24
N LEU A 364 -15.99 -15.79 -30.64
CA LEU A 364 -15.05 -16.14 -31.70
C LEU A 364 -15.80 -16.30 -33.02
N LYS A 365 -15.28 -15.71 -34.10
CA LYS A 365 -15.83 -15.90 -35.45
C LYS A 365 -15.85 -17.39 -35.80
N LYS A 366 -16.99 -17.88 -36.30
CA LYS A 366 -17.32 -19.29 -36.54
C LYS A 366 -17.43 -20.17 -35.28
N GLY A 367 -17.16 -19.62 -34.09
CA GLY A 367 -17.31 -20.26 -32.79
C GLY A 367 -18.67 -19.98 -32.16
N ASP A 368 -18.74 -20.18 -30.84
CA ASP A 368 -19.90 -19.82 -30.04
C ASP A 368 -19.95 -18.30 -29.85
N ILE A 369 -21.13 -17.70 -30.08
CA ILE A 369 -21.33 -16.25 -30.02
C ILE A 369 -22.48 -15.92 -29.07
N GLY A 370 -22.25 -14.98 -28.16
CA GLY A 370 -23.30 -14.24 -27.47
C GLY A 370 -23.77 -13.07 -28.34
N GLN A 371 -25.07 -13.01 -28.63
CA GLN A 371 -25.70 -11.95 -29.40
C GLN A 371 -26.66 -11.19 -28.51
N ILE A 372 -26.46 -9.88 -28.38
CA ILE A 372 -27.32 -8.98 -27.60
C ILE A 372 -27.74 -7.85 -28.52
N TYR A 373 -29.05 -7.57 -28.60
CA TYR A 373 -29.57 -6.49 -29.42
C TYR A 373 -30.88 -5.92 -28.89
N VAL A 374 -31.19 -4.71 -29.35
CA VAL A 374 -32.46 -4.03 -29.12
C VAL A 374 -33.18 -3.88 -30.47
N ASP A 375 -34.48 -4.20 -30.52
CA ASP A 375 -35.33 -3.99 -31.70
C ASP A 375 -35.92 -2.56 -31.74
N LYS A 376 -36.65 -2.22 -32.81
CA LYS A 376 -37.33 -0.91 -32.96
C LYS A 376 -38.31 -0.57 -31.83
N ASP A 377 -38.85 -1.59 -31.16
CA ASP A 377 -39.85 -1.44 -30.09
C ASP A 377 -39.18 -1.30 -28.71
N GLY A 378 -37.85 -1.36 -28.66
CA GLY A 378 -37.07 -1.21 -27.42
C GLY A 378 -36.94 -2.52 -26.63
N ASN A 379 -37.33 -3.67 -27.20
CA ASN A 379 -37.17 -4.95 -26.52
C ASN A 379 -35.71 -5.39 -26.56
N LEU A 380 -35.17 -5.73 -25.39
CA LEU A 380 -33.84 -6.31 -25.28
C LEU A 380 -33.90 -7.82 -25.53
N TYR A 381 -33.08 -8.30 -26.45
CA TYR A 381 -32.91 -9.72 -26.72
C TYR A 381 -31.51 -10.18 -26.30
N SER A 382 -31.45 -11.39 -25.76
CA SER A 382 -30.20 -12.10 -25.51
C SER A 382 -30.28 -13.50 -26.13
N TYR A 383 -29.34 -13.80 -27.01
CA TYR A 383 -29.22 -15.09 -27.68
C TYR A 383 -27.82 -15.65 -27.56
N PHE A 384 -27.73 -16.98 -27.51
CA PHE A 384 -26.51 -17.74 -27.64
C PHE A 384 -26.57 -18.53 -28.97
N LEU A 385 -25.65 -18.22 -29.87
CA LEU A 385 -25.50 -18.90 -31.15
C LEU A 385 -24.44 -19.99 -30.99
N LYS A 386 -24.90 -21.25 -30.92
CA LYS A 386 -24.00 -22.39 -30.77
C LYS A 386 -23.39 -22.78 -32.12
N ALA A 387 -22.07 -22.86 -32.21
CA ALA A 387 -21.35 -23.14 -33.44
C ALA A 387 -21.74 -24.48 -34.08
N SER A 388 -21.94 -25.50 -33.23
CA SER A 388 -22.15 -26.88 -33.64
C SER A 388 -23.56 -27.15 -34.20
N SER A 389 -24.58 -26.47 -33.68
CA SER A 389 -25.99 -26.72 -34.07
C SER A 389 -26.58 -25.60 -34.92
N LYS A 390 -25.86 -24.47 -35.07
CA LYS A 390 -26.39 -23.21 -35.65
C LYS A 390 -27.68 -22.72 -34.99
N ALA A 391 -28.01 -23.26 -33.82
CA ALA A 391 -29.20 -22.89 -33.09
C ALA A 391 -28.98 -21.53 -32.42
N ARG A 392 -29.94 -20.62 -32.60
CA ARG A 392 -30.05 -19.36 -31.89
C ARG A 392 -30.93 -19.60 -30.66
N LEU A 393 -30.31 -19.81 -29.50
CA LEU A 393 -30.96 -20.18 -28.24
C LEU A 393 -31.10 -18.94 -27.35
N GLY A 394 -32.32 -18.55 -26.99
CA GLY A 394 -32.57 -17.34 -26.20
C GLY A 394 -33.88 -16.65 -26.59
N GLY A 395 -34.02 -15.37 -26.25
CA GLY A 395 -35.25 -14.62 -26.53
C GLY A 395 -35.26 -13.22 -25.92
N VAL A 396 -36.46 -12.63 -25.89
CA VAL A 396 -36.75 -11.37 -25.18
C VAL A 396 -36.43 -11.53 -23.70
N VAL A 397 -35.69 -10.57 -23.16
CA VAL A 397 -35.39 -10.46 -21.73
C VAL A 397 -36.57 -9.78 -21.02
N ASN A 398 -36.86 -10.15 -19.76
CA ASN A 398 -38.01 -9.65 -18.96
C ASN A 398 -39.39 -10.14 -19.45
N THR A 399 -39.65 -11.45 -19.34
CA THR A 399 -40.79 -12.13 -19.98
C THR A 399 -42.13 -12.10 -19.22
N HIS A 400 -42.18 -11.48 -18.04
CA HIS A 400 -43.39 -11.38 -17.21
C HIS A 400 -43.68 -9.91 -16.87
N PRO A 401 -44.93 -9.42 -17.03
CA PRO A 401 -45.28 -8.05 -16.67
C PRO A 401 -45.00 -7.77 -15.20
N VAL A 402 -44.28 -6.68 -14.92
CA VAL A 402 -43.97 -6.25 -13.55
C VAL A 402 -45.26 -6.04 -12.77
N GLY A 403 -45.33 -6.64 -11.57
CA GLY A 403 -46.52 -6.60 -10.70
C GLY A 403 -47.40 -7.85 -10.79
N SER A 404 -47.15 -8.76 -11.72
CA SER A 404 -47.86 -10.05 -11.79
C SER A 404 -47.55 -10.91 -10.56
N PRO A 405 -48.56 -11.40 -9.81
CA PRO A 405 -48.31 -12.38 -8.76
C PRO A 405 -47.85 -13.71 -9.35
N ILE A 406 -46.77 -14.27 -8.81
CA ILE A 406 -46.20 -15.55 -9.26
C ILE A 406 -46.16 -16.52 -8.07
N PRO A 407 -46.79 -17.70 -8.15
CA PRO A 407 -46.65 -18.74 -7.13
C PRO A 407 -45.18 -19.16 -6.98
N TYR A 408 -44.67 -19.17 -5.75
CA TYR A 408 -43.28 -19.54 -5.46
C TYR A 408 -43.24 -20.66 -4.41
N PRO A 409 -42.50 -21.76 -4.63
CA PRO A 409 -42.57 -22.96 -3.79
C PRO A 409 -41.82 -22.84 -2.45
N HIS A 410 -41.12 -21.73 -2.19
CA HIS A 410 -40.31 -21.54 -0.98
C HIS A 410 -40.82 -20.38 -0.10
N ARG A 411 -40.60 -20.47 1.22
CA ARG A 411 -41.07 -19.47 2.20
C ARG A 411 -40.31 -18.13 2.19
N TYR A 412 -39.17 -18.05 1.51
CA TYR A 412 -38.32 -16.86 1.47
C TYR A 412 -38.40 -16.24 0.09
N THR A 413 -38.60 -14.93 0.03
CA THR A 413 -38.72 -14.21 -1.22
C THR A 413 -37.35 -14.08 -1.87
N PRO A 414 -37.19 -14.52 -3.13
CA PRO A 414 -35.92 -14.39 -3.84
C PRO A 414 -35.56 -12.92 -4.09
N PRO A 415 -34.27 -12.58 -4.19
CA PRO A 415 -33.83 -11.23 -4.52
C PRO A 415 -34.51 -10.70 -5.80
N GLY A 416 -35.00 -9.45 -5.75
CA GLY A 416 -35.72 -8.82 -6.86
C GLY A 416 -37.24 -9.03 -6.87
N TYR A 417 -37.79 -9.80 -5.92
CA TYR A 417 -39.24 -10.01 -5.77
C TYR A 417 -39.75 -9.46 -4.43
N LEU A 418 -41.05 -9.12 -4.37
CA LEU A 418 -41.74 -8.73 -3.14
C LEU A 418 -42.83 -9.75 -2.78
N THR A 419 -42.97 -10.06 -1.49
CA THR A 419 -44.01 -10.95 -0.98
C THR A 419 -45.39 -10.30 -1.09
N CYS A 420 -46.39 -10.96 -1.68
CA CYS A 420 -47.77 -10.48 -1.73
C CYS A 420 -48.51 -10.65 -0.38
N ASN A 421 -48.12 -9.87 0.62
CA ASN A 421 -48.63 -9.90 2.00
C ASN A 421 -49.23 -8.54 2.46
N GLY A 422 -49.57 -7.66 1.51
CA GLY A 422 -50.09 -6.31 1.83
C GLY A 422 -49.02 -5.26 2.15
N GLN A 423 -47.72 -5.58 2.04
CA GLN A 423 -46.64 -4.64 2.38
C GLN A 423 -46.60 -3.41 1.45
N THR A 424 -46.14 -2.28 2.00
CA THR A 424 -45.82 -1.07 1.25
C THR A 424 -44.48 -1.20 0.54
N PHE A 425 -44.33 -0.54 -0.61
CA PHE A 425 -43.05 -0.41 -1.32
C PHE A 425 -42.78 1.04 -1.72
N ASP A 426 -41.50 1.36 -1.95
CA ASP A 426 -41.09 2.68 -2.41
C ASP A 426 -41.37 2.83 -3.92
N LYS A 427 -42.28 3.75 -4.26
CA LYS A 427 -42.69 4.02 -5.64
C LYS A 427 -41.59 4.63 -6.49
N SER A 428 -40.61 5.30 -5.87
CA SER A 428 -39.45 5.87 -6.56
C SER A 428 -38.43 4.80 -6.94
N VAL A 429 -38.31 3.76 -6.10
CA VAL A 429 -37.41 2.61 -6.34
C VAL A 429 -38.03 1.61 -7.33
N TYR A 430 -39.36 1.44 -7.29
CA TYR A 430 -40.08 0.49 -8.16
C TYR A 430 -41.15 1.19 -9.02
N PRO A 431 -40.77 2.04 -9.99
CA PRO A 431 -41.72 2.84 -10.77
C PRO A 431 -42.67 2.01 -11.64
N GLN A 432 -42.20 0.90 -12.21
CA GLN A 432 -43.04 -0.02 -12.98
C GLN A 432 -44.03 -0.78 -12.08
N LEU A 433 -43.61 -1.14 -10.86
CA LEU A 433 -44.52 -1.75 -9.88
C LEU A 433 -45.56 -0.73 -9.38
N ALA A 434 -45.18 0.55 -9.27
CA ALA A 434 -46.08 1.64 -8.92
C ALA A 434 -47.14 1.92 -10.00
N GLN A 435 -46.88 1.59 -11.27
CA GLN A 435 -47.90 1.62 -12.32
C GLN A 435 -48.91 0.48 -12.15
N ALA A 436 -48.46 -0.72 -11.78
CA ALA A 436 -49.34 -1.87 -11.52
C ALA A 436 -50.14 -1.73 -10.21
N TYR A 437 -49.53 -1.13 -9.17
CA TYR A 437 -50.14 -0.90 -7.86
C TYR A 437 -49.99 0.57 -7.44
N PRO A 438 -50.89 1.47 -7.91
CA PRO A 438 -50.79 2.92 -7.67
C PRO A 438 -50.78 3.33 -6.19
N ASP A 439 -51.40 2.53 -5.32
CA ASP A 439 -51.46 2.77 -3.88
C ASP A 439 -50.13 2.50 -3.15
N GLY A 440 -49.10 2.03 -3.86
CA GLY A 440 -47.78 1.74 -3.29
C GLY A 440 -47.76 0.53 -2.36
N LYS A 441 -48.73 -0.38 -2.51
CA LYS A 441 -48.84 -1.62 -1.75
C LYS A 441 -49.04 -2.80 -2.68
N VAL A 442 -48.36 -3.90 -2.39
CA VAL A 442 -48.64 -5.18 -3.06
C VAL A 442 -49.92 -5.79 -2.46
N PRO A 443 -50.69 -6.60 -3.22
CA PRO A 443 -51.89 -7.24 -2.70
C PRO A 443 -51.55 -8.22 -1.56
N ASP A 444 -52.49 -8.42 -0.64
CA ASP A 444 -52.40 -9.51 0.33
C ASP A 444 -53.13 -10.73 -0.22
N LEU A 445 -52.37 -11.72 -0.70
CA LEU A 445 -52.92 -12.92 -1.35
C LEU A 445 -52.95 -14.13 -0.42
N ARG A 446 -52.59 -13.96 0.86
CA ARG A 446 -52.52 -15.08 1.82
C ARG A 446 -53.92 -15.61 2.10
N GLY A 447 -54.20 -16.82 1.64
CA GLY A 447 -55.51 -17.48 1.84
C GLY A 447 -56.62 -16.94 0.93
N GLU A 448 -56.26 -16.22 -0.14
CA GLU A 448 -57.18 -15.69 -1.15
C GLU A 448 -57.03 -16.45 -2.46
N PHE A 449 -58.14 -16.73 -3.14
CA PHE A 449 -58.10 -17.27 -4.50
C PHE A 449 -57.96 -16.15 -5.51
N ILE A 450 -57.22 -16.40 -6.59
CA ILE A 450 -57.21 -15.49 -7.74
C ILE A 450 -58.42 -15.86 -8.62
N ARG A 451 -59.22 -14.84 -8.96
CA ARG A 451 -60.36 -14.97 -9.87
C ARG A 451 -60.19 -14.04 -11.05
N GLY A 452 -60.55 -14.50 -12.24
CA GLY A 452 -60.57 -13.66 -13.44
C GLY A 452 -61.54 -12.48 -13.26
N TRP A 453 -61.06 -11.27 -13.52
CA TRP A 453 -61.89 -10.08 -13.57
C TRP A 453 -62.93 -10.19 -14.71
N ASP A 454 -64.15 -9.73 -14.46
CA ASP A 454 -65.28 -9.97 -15.35
C ASP A 454 -65.14 -9.31 -16.73
N ASP A 455 -64.53 -8.12 -16.79
CA ASP A 455 -64.35 -7.32 -18.00
C ASP A 455 -65.62 -7.27 -18.89
N SER A 456 -66.77 -7.04 -18.24
CA SER A 456 -68.10 -6.98 -18.88
C SER A 456 -68.62 -8.28 -19.48
N ARG A 457 -68.03 -9.44 -19.16
CA ARG A 457 -68.55 -10.76 -19.54
C ARG A 457 -69.89 -11.09 -18.87
N GLY A 458 -70.21 -10.47 -17.73
CA GLY A 458 -71.49 -10.62 -17.01
C GLY A 458 -71.56 -11.82 -16.05
N VAL A 459 -70.44 -12.47 -15.74
CA VAL A 459 -70.34 -13.58 -14.79
C VAL A 459 -70.08 -13.11 -13.35
N ASP A 460 -69.28 -12.06 -13.15
CA ASP A 460 -69.06 -11.38 -11.86
C ASP A 460 -69.10 -9.84 -12.05
N PRO A 461 -70.23 -9.27 -12.49
CA PRO A 461 -70.33 -7.89 -12.95
C PRO A 461 -70.10 -6.86 -11.83
N GLY A 462 -69.60 -5.67 -12.19
CA GLY A 462 -69.47 -4.52 -11.29
C GLY A 462 -68.20 -4.46 -10.44
N ARG A 463 -67.27 -5.42 -10.62
CA ARG A 463 -65.97 -5.41 -9.96
C ARG A 463 -64.90 -4.70 -10.79
N VAL A 464 -63.82 -4.32 -10.11
CA VAL A 464 -62.57 -3.82 -10.72
C VAL A 464 -61.41 -4.75 -10.35
N CYS A 465 -60.33 -4.76 -11.15
CA CYS A 465 -59.11 -5.49 -10.82
C CYS A 465 -58.56 -5.07 -9.45
N GLY A 466 -58.03 -6.02 -8.69
CA GLY A 466 -57.54 -5.84 -7.32
C GLY A 466 -58.63 -5.81 -6.24
N SER A 467 -59.92 -5.74 -6.60
CA SER A 467 -61.00 -5.77 -5.60
C SER A 467 -61.08 -7.12 -4.89
N TRP A 468 -61.42 -7.13 -3.61
CA TRP A 468 -61.67 -8.34 -2.82
C TRP A 468 -63.15 -8.70 -2.80
N GLN A 469 -63.46 -10.00 -2.65
CA GLN A 469 -64.82 -10.51 -2.53
C GLN A 469 -64.89 -11.71 -1.59
N ALA A 470 -65.89 -11.70 -0.73
CA ALA A 470 -66.18 -12.78 0.23
C ALA A 470 -66.59 -14.09 -0.47
N ASP A 471 -66.48 -15.18 0.28
CA ASP A 471 -67.03 -16.48 -0.12
C ASP A 471 -68.57 -16.43 -0.21
N SER A 472 -69.13 -17.32 -1.02
CA SER A 472 -70.57 -17.50 -1.16
C SER A 472 -70.85 -18.94 -1.54
N THR A 473 -72.03 -19.45 -1.18
CA THR A 473 -72.55 -20.75 -1.61
C THR A 473 -73.81 -20.55 -2.44
N LYS A 474 -73.93 -21.28 -3.55
CA LYS A 474 -75.12 -21.25 -4.40
C LYS A 474 -76.30 -21.86 -3.65
N ARG A 475 -77.48 -21.26 -3.81
CA ARG A 475 -78.73 -21.82 -3.30
C ARG A 475 -78.96 -23.24 -3.84
N ILE A 476 -79.12 -24.21 -2.94
CA ILE A 476 -79.47 -25.60 -3.27
C ILE A 476 -80.94 -25.82 -2.94
N GLN A 477 -81.70 -26.38 -3.89
CA GLN A 477 -83.08 -26.83 -3.68
C GLN A 477 -83.10 -28.36 -3.78
N LEU A 478 -83.67 -29.03 -2.77
CA LEU A 478 -83.79 -30.49 -2.69
C LEU A 478 -85.29 -30.85 -2.65
N ALA A 479 -85.72 -31.90 -3.37
CA ALA A 479 -87.10 -32.37 -3.41
C ALA A 479 -87.17 -33.92 -3.47
N GLU A 480 -88.14 -34.56 -2.80
CA GLU A 480 -88.59 -35.94 -3.13
C GLU A 480 -89.80 -35.90 -4.07
N GLY A 481 -89.90 -36.91 -4.93
CA GLY A 481 -91.11 -37.18 -5.71
C GLY A 481 -92.13 -37.99 -4.92
N ASN A 482 -93.39 -37.55 -4.92
CA ASN A 482 -94.53 -38.36 -4.48
C ASN A 482 -95.26 -38.93 -5.70
N ALA A 483 -95.81 -40.16 -5.58
CA ALA A 483 -96.21 -41.00 -6.71
C ALA A 483 -97.41 -40.48 -7.55
N ASP A 484 -98.15 -39.47 -7.10
CA ASP A 484 -99.39 -39.00 -7.74
C ASP A 484 -99.34 -37.55 -8.28
N SER A 485 -98.24 -37.18 -8.94
CA SER A 485 -98.11 -36.06 -9.90
C SER A 485 -99.18 -34.94 -9.83
N ARG A 486 -98.84 -33.77 -9.26
CA ARG A 486 -99.04 -32.44 -9.91
C ARG A 486 -98.67 -31.16 -9.15
N TYR A 487 -98.02 -31.18 -7.97
CA TYR A 487 -97.44 -29.94 -7.42
C TYR A 487 -96.11 -30.17 -6.71
N MET A 488 -95.12 -29.31 -7.00
CA MET A 488 -93.85 -29.27 -6.29
C MET A 488 -94.04 -28.53 -4.96
N SER A 489 -93.89 -29.24 -3.84
CA SER A 489 -93.81 -28.60 -2.54
C SER A 489 -92.39 -28.05 -2.33
N LEU A 490 -92.29 -26.78 -1.91
CA LEU A 490 -91.02 -26.16 -1.50
C LEU A 490 -90.52 -26.68 -0.13
N ASN A 491 -91.31 -27.53 0.55
CA ASN A 491 -91.01 -28.07 1.87
C ASN A 491 -91.26 -29.58 1.95
N GLN A 492 -90.44 -30.32 2.69
CA GLN A 492 -90.76 -31.67 3.16
C GLN A 492 -91.17 -31.66 4.63
N GLY A 493 -92.21 -32.42 4.98
CA GLY A 493 -92.65 -32.68 6.35
C GLY A 493 -93.89 -33.59 6.40
N PRO A 494 -94.14 -34.31 7.51
CA PRO A 494 -95.36 -35.10 7.70
C PRO A 494 -96.60 -34.19 7.69
N VAL A 495 -97.75 -34.72 7.25
CA VAL A 495 -98.99 -33.95 7.00
C VAL A 495 -99.53 -33.18 8.24
N ASN A 496 -99.03 -33.44 9.45
CA ASN A 496 -99.48 -32.81 10.69
C ASN A 496 -98.37 -32.18 11.54
N GLY A 497 -97.72 -31.16 10.99
CA GLY A 497 -97.05 -30.14 11.79
C GLY A 497 -95.52 -30.20 11.78
N TYR A 498 -94.94 -29.07 11.40
CA TYR A 498 -93.53 -28.71 11.27
C TYR A 498 -92.85 -29.13 9.97
N TRP A 499 -92.76 -28.13 9.08
CA TRP A 499 -92.16 -28.16 7.76
C TRP A 499 -90.70 -27.70 7.84
N TYR A 500 -89.72 -28.50 7.42
CA TYR A 500 -88.30 -28.11 7.43
C TYR A 500 -87.58 -28.46 6.11
N PRO A 501 -86.63 -27.63 5.60
CA PRO A 501 -85.83 -27.95 4.40
C PRO A 501 -84.62 -28.85 4.69
N LEU A 502 -84.17 -29.60 3.69
CA LEU A 502 -83.21 -30.72 3.76
C LEU A 502 -81.70 -30.36 3.88
N GLY A 503 -80.98 -31.14 4.73
CA GLY A 503 -79.54 -31.49 4.69
C GLY A 503 -78.60 -30.72 5.65
N ARG A 504 -77.81 -31.28 6.59
CA ARG A 504 -77.46 -32.66 7.05
C ARG A 504 -76.98 -32.59 8.53
N ASP A 505 -77.04 -33.71 9.26
CA ASP A 505 -76.35 -34.08 10.52
C ASP A 505 -76.21 -33.02 11.62
N MET A 506 -77.30 -32.78 12.35
CA MET A 506 -77.25 -32.11 13.65
C MET A 506 -77.54 -33.11 14.77
N LYS A 507 -76.52 -33.43 15.59
CA LYS A 507 -76.75 -33.97 16.94
C LYS A 507 -77.20 -32.79 17.83
N GLY A 508 -78.48 -32.43 17.74
CA GLY A 508 -79.07 -31.36 18.56
C GLY A 508 -80.26 -30.68 17.88
N GLY A 509 -81.25 -30.26 18.68
CA GLY A 509 -82.52 -29.70 18.20
C GLY A 509 -82.35 -28.40 17.40
N ALA A 510 -83.10 -28.30 16.31
CA ALA A 510 -83.14 -27.13 15.42
C ALA A 510 -83.92 -25.96 16.05
N THR A 511 -83.33 -24.77 16.05
CA THR A 511 -83.99 -23.47 16.36
C THR A 511 -84.28 -22.71 15.06
N ASP A 512 -85.17 -21.70 15.07
CA ASP A 512 -85.53 -20.88 13.89
C ASP A 512 -84.33 -20.15 13.23
N THR A 513 -83.17 -20.13 13.89
CA THR A 513 -81.90 -19.62 13.38
C THR A 513 -80.97 -20.68 12.77
N SER A 514 -81.34 -21.97 12.84
CA SER A 514 -80.52 -23.12 12.41
C SER A 514 -80.87 -23.66 11.03
N ILE A 515 -81.87 -23.07 10.38
CA ILE A 515 -82.17 -23.30 8.98
C ILE A 515 -81.11 -22.54 8.19
N ALA A 516 -80.57 -23.17 7.15
CA ALA A 516 -79.76 -22.46 6.16
C ALA A 516 -80.50 -21.18 5.72
N ASN A 517 -80.09 -20.03 6.26
CA ASN A 517 -80.13 -18.79 5.52
C ASN A 517 -79.26 -19.06 4.31
N ASN A 518 -79.87 -19.66 3.28
CA ASN A 518 -79.30 -19.86 1.96
C ASN A 518 -78.57 -18.57 1.62
N THR A 519 -77.24 -18.59 1.67
CA THR A 519 -76.42 -17.47 1.23
C THR A 519 -76.94 -17.09 -0.15
N GLY A 520 -77.46 -15.87 -0.29
CA GLY A 520 -78.33 -15.46 -1.40
C GLY A 520 -77.64 -15.32 -2.75
N GLY A 521 -76.49 -15.97 -2.94
CA GLY A 521 -75.68 -15.87 -4.14
C GLY A 521 -76.14 -16.81 -5.25
N ASN A 522 -75.99 -16.36 -6.49
CA ASN A 522 -76.24 -17.16 -7.68
C ASN A 522 -75.13 -18.21 -7.96
N GLU A 523 -74.07 -18.24 -7.14
CA GLU A 523 -72.84 -19.01 -7.36
C GLU A 523 -72.18 -19.47 -6.05
N THR A 524 -71.54 -20.66 -6.08
CA THR A 524 -70.62 -21.12 -5.03
C THR A 524 -69.19 -20.73 -5.39
N ARG A 525 -68.51 -19.97 -4.53
CA ARG A 525 -67.14 -19.47 -4.74
C ARG A 525 -66.37 -19.28 -3.43
N PRO A 526 -65.04 -19.46 -3.43
CA PRO A 526 -64.20 -19.09 -2.30
C PRO A 526 -63.95 -17.56 -2.25
N ARG A 527 -63.40 -17.09 -1.13
CA ARG A 527 -62.88 -15.71 -1.00
C ARG A 527 -61.82 -15.46 -2.06
N ASN A 528 -61.94 -14.35 -2.78
CA ASN A 528 -61.13 -14.14 -3.96
C ASN A 528 -60.84 -12.66 -4.26
N ILE A 529 -59.73 -12.42 -4.94
CA ILE A 529 -59.34 -11.12 -5.48
C ILE A 529 -59.39 -11.19 -7.01
N ALA A 530 -59.98 -10.17 -7.62
CA ALA A 530 -60.12 -10.08 -9.06
C ALA A 530 -58.79 -9.70 -9.71
N PHE A 531 -58.30 -10.48 -10.67
CA PHE A 531 -57.13 -10.16 -11.50
C PHE A 531 -57.48 -10.30 -12.98
N ASN A 532 -56.85 -9.47 -13.81
CA ASN A 532 -56.95 -9.64 -15.25
C ASN A 532 -56.11 -10.86 -15.68
N TYR A 533 -56.74 -11.83 -16.33
CA TYR A 533 -56.05 -12.99 -16.89
C TYR A 533 -55.52 -12.62 -18.26
N ILE A 534 -54.22 -12.33 -18.30
CA ILE A 534 -53.50 -11.95 -19.51
C ILE A 534 -52.70 -13.12 -20.05
N VAL A 535 -52.59 -13.20 -21.37
CA VAL A 535 -51.67 -14.10 -22.07
C VAL A 535 -50.65 -13.24 -22.82
N ARG A 536 -49.38 -13.64 -22.74
CA ARG A 536 -48.32 -12.99 -23.51
C ARG A 536 -48.55 -13.26 -25.01
N ALA A 537 -48.79 -12.20 -25.78
CA ALA A 537 -49.14 -12.29 -27.20
C ALA A 537 -47.93 -12.30 -28.15
N ILE A 538 -46.74 -11.88 -27.68
CA ILE A 538 -45.46 -11.84 -28.41
C ILE A 538 -44.32 -12.12 -27.46
#